data_AF-Q1I167-F1
#
_entry.id   AF-Q1I167-F1
#
_cell.length_a   1.000
_cell.length_b   1.000
_cell.length_c   1.000
_cell.angle_alpha   90.00
_cell.angle_beta   90.00
_cell.angle_gamma   90.00
#
_symmetry.space_group_name_H-M   'P 1'
#
loop_
_entity.id
_entity.type
_entity.pdbx_description
1 polymer ?
#
loop_
_entity_poly.entity_id
_entity_poly.type
_entity_poly.pdbx_seq_one_letter_code
_entity_poly.pdbx_strand_id
1 'polypeptide(L)' 'IGMIVECEKEGYLMEANGCKRSCTLRPGHYCANECSYVKGKNGYCYAWVACYCYNMPDSVKIWDSATNTCGRGK' A
#
# COMPACT_ATOMS: atom_id res chain seq x y z
N ILE A 1 -14.70 -19.92 -20.52
CA ILE A 1 -13.88 -19.80 -19.30
C ILE A 1 -13.67 -18.32 -19.08
N GLY A 2 -14.47 -17.68 -18.23
CA GLY A 2 -14.31 -16.25 -17.96
C GLY A 2 -13.05 -16.07 -17.12
N MET A 3 -12.04 -15.38 -17.67
CA MET A 3 -10.93 -14.93 -16.85
C MET A 3 -11.50 -13.91 -15.86
N ILE A 4 -11.64 -14.32 -14.60
CA ILE A 4 -11.53 -13.40 -13.48
C ILE A 4 -10.13 -12.81 -13.56
N VAL A 5 -9.99 -11.73 -14.32
CA VAL A 5 -8.91 -10.78 -14.08
C VAL A 5 -9.24 -10.21 -12.71
N GLU A 6 -8.74 -10.85 -11.65
CA GLU A 6 -8.59 -10.15 -10.38
C GLU A 6 -7.78 -8.91 -10.75
N CYS A 7 -8.42 -7.73 -10.72
CA CYS A 7 -7.72 -6.49 -11.04
C CYS A 7 -6.63 -6.35 -9.97
N GLU A 8 -5.42 -6.72 -10.37
CA GLU A 8 -4.23 -6.62 -9.55
C GLU A 8 -3.91 -5.13 -9.44
N LYS A 9 -4.32 -4.52 -8.34
CA LYS A 9 -4.12 -3.08 -8.13
C LYS A 9 -2.76 -2.81 -7.50
N GLU A 10 -2.27 -1.62 -7.74
CA GLU A 10 -1.03 -1.12 -7.19
C GLU A 10 -1.24 0.25 -6.54
N GLY A 11 -0.40 0.57 -5.56
CA GLY A 11 -0.54 1.83 -4.84
C GLY A 11 0.19 1.88 -3.51
N TYR A 12 0.12 3.05 -2.89
CA TYR A 12 0.67 3.28 -1.56
C TYR A 12 -0.21 2.62 -0.49
N LEU A 13 0.42 1.90 0.43
CA LEU A 13 -0.29 1.42 1.62
C LEU A 13 -0.73 2.58 2.48
N MET A 14 -1.94 2.45 3.03
CA MET A 14 -2.53 3.44 3.94
C MET A 14 -2.61 2.87 5.35
N GLU A 15 -2.22 3.67 6.34
CA GLU A 15 -2.41 3.39 7.75
C GLU A 15 -3.83 3.77 8.20
N ALA A 16 -4.24 3.31 9.39
CA ALA A 16 -5.55 3.61 9.94
C ALA A 16 -5.80 5.12 10.15
N ASN A 17 -4.75 5.91 10.29
CA ASN A 17 -4.77 7.37 10.39
C ASN A 17 -4.95 8.08 9.03
N GLY A 18 -5.11 7.33 7.93
CA GLY A 18 -5.24 7.87 6.58
C GLY A 18 -3.92 8.29 5.92
N CYS A 19 -2.78 8.17 6.62
CA CYS A 19 -1.47 8.47 6.08
C CYS A 19 -0.89 7.31 5.27
N LYS A 20 0.08 7.61 4.41
CA LYS A 20 0.88 6.57 3.78
C LYS A 20 1.68 5.81 4.84
N ARG A 21 1.76 4.48 4.73
CA ARG A 21 2.60 3.66 5.61
C ARG A 21 4.07 3.99 5.38
N SER A 22 4.72 4.52 6.42
CA SER A 22 6.11 4.99 6.35
C SER A 22 7.12 3.85 6.37
N CYS A 23 8.23 4.02 5.63
CA CYS A 23 9.37 3.11 5.60
C CYS A 23 10.74 3.80 5.81
N THR A 24 10.75 5.07 6.22
CA THR A 24 11.96 5.94 6.27
C THR A 24 13.10 5.41 7.14
N LEU A 25 12.81 4.58 8.13
CA LEU A 25 13.81 3.96 9.02
C LEU A 25 13.59 2.45 9.16
N ARG A 26 12.95 1.84 8.16
CA ARG A 26 12.58 0.43 8.20
C ARG A 26 13.56 -0.42 7.38
N PRO A 27 13.72 -1.71 7.72
CA PRO A 27 14.51 -2.64 6.91
C PRO A 27 14.05 -2.66 5.45
N GLY A 28 14.96 -2.95 4.51
CA GLY A 28 14.65 -2.93 3.07
C GLY A 28 13.49 -3.87 2.66
N HIS A 29 13.28 -4.96 3.38
CA HIS A 29 12.18 -5.91 3.15
C HIS A 29 10.86 -5.53 3.85
N TYR A 30 10.82 -4.43 4.61
CA TYR A 30 9.63 -4.04 5.38
C TYR A 30 8.41 -3.85 4.49
N CYS A 31 8.55 -3.10 3.38
CA CYS A 31 7.40 -2.89 2.50
C CYS A 31 6.96 -4.17 1.80
N ALA A 32 7.88 -5.04 1.39
CA ALA A 32 7.51 -6.34 0.82
C ALA A 32 6.67 -7.17 1.82
N ASN A 33 7.06 -7.18 3.10
CA ASN A 33 6.30 -7.86 4.15
C ASN A 33 4.92 -7.20 4.37
N GLU A 34 4.86 -5.87 4.45
CA GLU A 34 3.60 -5.12 4.60
C GLU A 34 2.64 -5.35 3.43
N CYS A 35 3.14 -5.38 2.21
CA CYS A 35 2.36 -5.73 1.03
C CYS A 35 1.87 -7.18 1.09
N SER A 36 2.71 -8.11 1.55
CA SER A 36 2.33 -9.51 1.71
C SER A 36 1.20 -9.70 2.74
N TYR A 37 1.19 -8.91 3.82
CA TYR A 37 0.11 -8.94 4.82
C TYR A 37 -1.25 -8.55 4.24
N VAL A 38 -1.28 -7.68 3.22
CA VAL A 38 -2.52 -7.32 2.50
C VAL A 38 -2.74 -8.17 1.25
N LYS A 39 -2.07 -9.33 1.15
CA LYS A 39 -2.10 -10.26 0.00
C LYS A 39 -1.58 -9.67 -1.31
N GLY A 40 -0.79 -8.59 -1.25
CA GLY A 40 0.00 -8.12 -2.38
C GLY A 40 1.19 -9.05 -2.66
N LYS A 41 1.60 -9.18 -3.92
CA LYS A 41 2.72 -10.07 -4.29
C LYS A 41 4.09 -9.50 -3.93
N ASN A 42 4.24 -8.17 -3.98
CA ASN A 42 5.51 -7.52 -3.68
C ASN A 42 5.29 -6.03 -3.32
N GLY A 43 6.35 -5.40 -2.82
CA GLY A 43 6.42 -3.96 -2.71
C GLY A 43 7.75 -3.47 -2.18
N TYR A 44 7.90 -2.15 -2.17
CA TYR A 44 9.16 -1.49 -1.87
C TYR A 44 8.93 -0.12 -1.23
N CYS A 45 10.01 0.42 -0.67
CA CYS A 45 10.00 1.74 -0.07
C CYS A 45 10.20 2.82 -1.14
N TYR A 46 9.11 3.35 -1.68
CA TYR A 46 9.15 4.39 -2.70
C TYR A 46 9.74 5.68 -2.12
N ALA A 47 10.71 6.24 -2.84
CA ALA A 47 11.45 7.46 -2.48
C ALA A 47 11.98 7.44 -1.03
N TRP A 48 12.24 6.25 -0.47
CA TRP A 48 12.69 6.06 0.91
C TRP A 48 11.72 6.63 1.97
N VAL A 49 10.43 6.79 1.64
CA VAL A 49 9.45 7.42 2.54
C VAL A 49 8.19 6.61 2.77
N ALA A 50 7.64 5.94 1.74
CA ALA A 50 6.36 5.25 1.84
C ALA A 50 6.36 3.90 1.11
N CYS A 51 5.65 2.93 1.67
CA CYS A 51 5.49 1.63 1.04
C CYS A 51 4.56 1.70 -0.17
N TYR A 52 5.05 1.22 -1.31
CA TYR A 52 4.29 1.02 -2.53
C TYR A 52 4.21 -0.47 -2.83
N CYS A 53 3.01 -0.96 -3.10
CA CYS A 53 2.71 -2.37 -3.29
C CYS A 53 2.19 -2.65 -4.69
N TYR A 54 2.50 -3.84 -5.18
CA TYR A 54 2.08 -4.37 -6.47
C TYR A 54 1.15 -5.57 -6.28
N ASN A 55 0.23 -5.74 -7.24
CA ASN A 55 -0.63 -6.91 -7.36
C ASN A 55 -1.40 -7.23 -6.07
N MET A 56 -2.04 -6.21 -5.50
CA MET A 56 -2.94 -6.37 -4.36
C MET A 56 -4.37 -6.65 -4.83
N PRO A 57 -5.18 -7.37 -4.03
CA PRO A 57 -6.61 -7.51 -4.30
C PRO A 57 -7.33 -6.16 -4.25
N ASP A 58 -8.35 -5.97 -5.08
CA ASP A 58 -9.20 -4.76 -5.12
C ASP A 58 -9.75 -4.33 -3.75
N SER A 59 -10.01 -5.30 -2.87
CA SER A 59 -10.49 -5.07 -1.50
C SER A 59 -9.56 -4.25 -0.60
N VAL A 60 -8.26 -4.19 -0.92
CA VAL A 60 -7.29 -3.45 -0.10
C VAL A 60 -7.57 -1.95 -0.23
N LYS A 61 -7.53 -1.17 0.84
CA LYS A 61 -7.56 0.30 0.72
C LYS A 61 -6.15 0.81 0.44
N ILE A 62 -5.99 1.58 -0.63
CA ILE A 62 -4.73 2.28 -0.94
C ILE A 62 -4.90 3.77 -0.66
N TRP A 63 -3.79 4.45 -0.41
CA TRP A 63 -3.79 5.89 -0.26
C TRP A 63 -4.04 6.57 -1.61
N ASP A 64 -4.91 7.57 -1.62
CA ASP A 64 -5.20 8.44 -2.76
C ASP A 64 -5.16 9.91 -2.29
N SER A 65 -4.49 10.77 -3.08
CA SER A 65 -4.45 12.21 -2.84
C SER A 65 -5.83 12.87 -2.78
N ALA A 66 -6.81 12.38 -3.56
CA ALA A 66 -8.15 12.95 -3.63
C ALA A 66 -8.98 12.70 -2.36
N THR A 67 -8.70 11.60 -1.64
CA THR A 67 -9.44 11.20 -0.43
C THR A 67 -8.54 11.19 0.82
N ASN A 68 -7.38 11.83 0.75
CA ASN A 68 -6.39 11.83 1.83
C ASN A 68 -6.97 12.40 3.14
N THR A 69 -6.97 11.57 4.18
CA THR A 69 -7.41 11.93 5.54
C THR A 69 -6.23 12.04 6.52
N CYS A 70 -4.99 11.86 6.07
CA CYS A 70 -3.80 12.05 6.88
C CYS A 70 -3.80 13.44 7.53
N GLY A 71 -3.72 13.48 8.86
CA GLY A 71 -3.70 14.72 9.62
C GLY A 71 -5.07 15.41 9.81
N ARG A 72 -6.18 14.86 9.26
CA ARG A 72 -7.54 15.43 9.42
C ARG A 72 -8.25 15.04 10.73
N GLY A 73 -7.53 14.55 11.74
CA GLY A 73 -8.08 14.14 13.02
C GLY A 73 -7.24 14.56 14.23
N LYS A 74 -6.56 15.71 14.12
CA LYS A 74 -5.98 16.41 15.27
C LYS A 74 -6.99 17.40 15.82
#